data_AF-A0A923SUQ0-F1
#
_entry.id   AF-A0A923SUQ0-F1
#
_cell.length_a   1.000
_cell.length_b   1.000
_cell.length_c   1.000
_cell.angle_alpha   90.00
_cell.angle_beta   90.00
_cell.angle_gamma   90.00
#
_symmetry.space_group_name_H-M   'P 1'
#
loop_
_entity.id
_entity.type
_entity.pdbx_description
1 polymer ?
#
loop_
_entity_poly.entity_id
_entity_poly.type
_entity_poly.pdbx_seq_one_letter_code
_entity_poly.pdbx_strand_id
1 'polypeptide(L)'
;MIRITFPTIQKNPKGQYIKKFKSYIPDIFVPQCNSLIELKFADSKEKLVECMEQIDTDEKGYTNNPNYNNYYAVFYLTELFATRDELNELWKERKHPDNWKPFFLVGSQNMKAETEKEKEERKKRLKLKINHHYHNRLQNAIINWHFAIVVWCYTFCMKIQGRKCTLTVLKDNEFIPLPYSEETVRLTSKGYTLPSCIGRRNRLKRIETGKLIQGCFVTRLEYLCTKALFLLLFYNESSFDLYADRGFKKVIYKNVLIKGFELRGDNGEAFKLRFDLSGDDAWTESWPVVTPSILWERRRTYFFDGHTVTADLKTLPLVYRFELTGEYAETSSYKIKLYFPLSDEHYPYKSKIEKLSLVLDLRDGVSLDLYDLEPEGEMVDINCADTVLCNQSFRITGPLVFNVRNEKEMLQIVL
;
A
#
# COMPACT_ATOMS: atom_id res chain seq x y z
N MET A 1 -2.60 -15.03 8.54
CA MET A 1 -2.77 -14.04 7.45
C MET A 1 -2.15 -14.51 6.12
N ILE A 2 -0.92 -15.07 6.07
CA ILE A 2 -0.42 -15.70 4.82
C ILE A 2 -1.30 -16.89 4.37
N ARG A 3 -1.82 -17.67 5.33
CA ARG A 3 -2.79 -18.77 5.07
C ARG A 3 -4.13 -18.31 4.48
N ILE A 4 -4.39 -17.00 4.43
CA ILE A 4 -5.59 -16.43 3.80
C ILE A 4 -5.28 -16.08 2.33
N THR A 5 -4.06 -15.63 2.04
CA THR A 5 -3.56 -15.31 0.69
C THR A 5 -3.15 -16.56 -0.09
N PHE A 6 -2.49 -17.51 0.58
CA PHE A 6 -2.11 -18.82 0.06
C PHE A 6 -2.74 -19.89 0.97
N PRO A 7 -3.98 -20.34 0.68
CA PRO A 7 -4.73 -21.24 1.57
C PRO A 7 -4.00 -22.55 1.87
N THR A 8 -3.11 -22.97 0.97
CA THR A 8 -2.34 -24.21 1.10
C THR A 8 -0.91 -24.00 1.59
N ILE A 9 -0.54 -22.80 2.07
CA ILE A 9 0.79 -22.58 2.66
C ILE A 9 1.04 -23.57 3.80
N GLN A 10 2.20 -24.21 3.77
CA GLN A 10 2.62 -25.15 4.80
C GLN A 10 3.86 -24.58 5.49
N LYS A 11 3.81 -24.50 6.82
CA LYS A 11 4.98 -24.18 7.64
C LYS A 11 5.56 -25.49 8.13
N ASN A 12 6.87 -25.66 8.00
CA ASN A 12 7.54 -26.92 8.29
C ASN A 12 6.79 -28.11 7.66
N PRO A 13 6.56 -28.09 6.32
CA PRO A 13 5.85 -29.17 5.65
C PRO A 13 6.48 -30.52 6.03
N LYS A 14 5.65 -31.48 6.43
CA LYS A 14 6.10 -32.86 6.60
C LYS A 14 6.22 -33.50 5.22
N GLY A 15 7.18 -33.03 4.42
CA GLY A 15 7.49 -33.47 3.07
C GLY A 15 9.00 -33.62 2.94
N GLN A 16 9.43 -34.86 2.71
CA GLN A 16 10.81 -35.31 2.86
C GLN A 16 11.64 -35.02 1.60
N TYR A 17 12.55 -34.04 1.64
CA TYR A 17 13.75 -34.09 0.81
C TYR A 17 14.77 -34.97 1.55
N ILE A 18 14.63 -36.29 1.43
CA ILE A 18 15.63 -37.23 1.96
C ILE A 18 16.65 -37.50 0.88
N LYS A 19 17.87 -37.00 1.07
CA LYS A 19 19.04 -37.48 0.31
C LYS A 19 19.90 -38.31 1.25
N LYS A 20 19.94 -39.62 0.97
CA LYS A 20 20.74 -40.68 1.61
C LYS A 20 20.55 -40.81 3.15
N PHE A 21 20.80 -39.77 3.94
CA PHE A 21 20.68 -39.75 5.41
C PHE A 21 20.32 -38.36 6.01
N LYS A 22 20.11 -37.31 5.20
CA LYS A 22 19.74 -35.96 5.67
C LYS A 22 18.38 -35.56 5.12
N SER A 23 17.50 -35.13 6.01
CA SER A 23 16.21 -34.52 5.65
C SER A 23 16.41 -33.02 5.54
N TYR A 24 16.06 -32.45 4.39
CA TYR A 24 15.97 -31.01 4.19
C TYR A 24 14.49 -30.63 4.27
N ILE A 25 14.15 -29.70 5.15
CA ILE A 25 12.77 -29.26 5.36
C ILE A 25 12.77 -27.75 5.24
N PRO A 26 12.12 -27.18 4.20
CA PRO A 26 12.05 -25.74 4.05
C PRO A 26 11.19 -25.12 5.14
N ASP A 27 11.55 -23.93 5.59
CA ASP A 27 10.80 -23.22 6.63
C ASP A 27 9.35 -22.93 6.21
N ILE A 28 9.19 -22.51 4.95
CA ILE A 28 7.89 -22.18 4.37
C ILE A 28 7.75 -22.79 2.97
N PHE A 29 6.59 -23.39 2.74
CA PHE A 29 6.19 -23.95 1.46
C PHE A 29 4.95 -23.28 0.90
N VAL A 30 5.05 -22.78 -0.34
CA VAL A 30 3.96 -22.11 -1.08
C VAL A 30 3.63 -22.90 -2.35
N PRO A 31 2.71 -23.89 -2.28
CA PRO A 31 2.39 -24.77 -3.41
C PRO A 31 1.87 -24.02 -4.64
N GLN A 32 1.07 -22.97 -4.47
CA GLN A 32 0.47 -22.21 -5.57
C GLN A 32 1.49 -21.56 -6.51
N CYS A 33 2.70 -21.33 -6.02
CA CYS A 33 3.76 -20.63 -6.74
C CYS A 33 4.96 -21.54 -7.02
N ASN A 34 4.83 -22.86 -6.76
CA ASN A 34 5.93 -23.82 -6.86
C ASN A 34 7.20 -23.33 -6.16
N SER A 35 7.03 -22.69 -4.99
CA SER A 35 8.06 -21.91 -4.32
C SER A 35 8.39 -22.43 -2.92
N LEU A 36 9.68 -22.48 -2.62
CA LEU A 36 10.21 -22.72 -1.27
C LEU A 36 10.85 -21.44 -0.72
N ILE A 37 10.71 -21.22 0.58
CA ILE A 37 11.33 -20.09 1.26
C ILE A 37 12.11 -20.61 2.46
N GLU A 38 13.40 -20.26 2.49
CA GLU A 38 14.33 -20.45 3.61
C GLU A 38 14.49 -19.12 4.35
N LEU A 39 14.41 -19.16 5.68
CA LEU A 39 14.54 -17.99 6.52
C LEU A 39 15.79 -18.10 7.38
N LYS A 40 16.68 -17.12 7.27
CA LYS A 40 17.91 -17.06 8.04
C LYS A 40 17.98 -15.77 8.84
N PHE A 41 18.49 -15.86 10.06
CA PHE A 41 18.68 -14.72 10.97
C PHE A 41 20.17 -14.53 11.23
N ALA A 42 20.66 -13.32 10.99
CA ALA A 42 22.03 -12.93 11.24
C ALA A 42 22.09 -11.66 12.09
N ASP A 43 22.77 -11.74 13.22
CA ASP A 43 23.07 -10.64 14.13
C ASP A 43 24.54 -10.21 14.13
N SER A 44 25.35 -10.84 13.28
CA SER A 44 26.72 -10.44 13.00
C SER A 44 27.11 -10.79 11.55
N LYS A 45 28.24 -10.24 11.08
CA LYS A 45 28.80 -10.57 9.76
C LYS A 45 29.18 -12.04 9.66
N GLU A 46 29.76 -12.61 10.71
CA GLU A 46 30.12 -14.04 10.78
C GLU A 46 28.85 -14.91 10.70
N LYS A 47 27.78 -14.49 11.39
CA LYS A 47 26.52 -15.22 11.36
C LYS A 47 25.85 -15.18 9.99
N LEU A 48 25.97 -14.06 9.28
CA LEU A 48 25.50 -13.94 7.90
C LEU A 48 26.20 -14.92 6.96
N VAL A 49 27.53 -15.03 7.07
CA VAL A 49 28.31 -15.98 6.27
C VAL A 49 27.89 -17.42 6.58
N GLU A 50 27.74 -17.78 7.86
CA GLU A 50 27.25 -19.11 8.28
C GLU A 50 25.85 -19.39 7.70
N CYS A 51 24.95 -18.41 7.75
CA CYS A 51 23.62 -18.53 7.17
C CYS A 51 23.63 -18.76 5.66
N MET A 52 24.55 -18.11 4.93
CA MET A 52 24.72 -18.36 3.49
C MET A 52 25.25 -19.76 3.20
N GLU A 53 26.21 -20.27 3.99
CA GLU A 53 26.70 -21.66 3.85
C GLU A 53 25.60 -22.71 4.12
N GLN A 54 24.67 -22.40 5.03
CA GLN A 54 23.48 -23.24 5.22
C GLN A 54 22.61 -23.26 3.97
N ILE A 55 22.42 -22.11 3.31
CA ILE A 55 21.69 -22.03 2.03
C ILE A 55 22.39 -22.84 0.93
N ASP A 56 23.72 -22.76 0.80
CA ASP A 56 24.47 -23.59 -0.15
C ASP A 56 24.23 -25.10 0.07
N THR A 57 24.08 -25.48 1.35
CA THR A 57 23.82 -26.85 1.76
C THR A 57 22.38 -27.27 1.44
N ASP A 58 21.42 -26.38 1.67
CA ASP A 58 19.99 -26.59 1.42
C ASP A 58 19.71 -26.64 -0.09
N GLU A 59 20.39 -25.82 -0.90
CA GLU A 59 20.37 -25.86 -2.36
C GLU A 59 20.69 -27.25 -2.92
N LYS A 60 21.80 -27.83 -2.45
CA LYS A 60 22.20 -29.20 -2.83
C LYS A 60 21.16 -30.23 -2.40
N GLY A 61 20.43 -29.97 -1.31
CA GLY A 61 19.32 -30.78 -0.84
C GLY A 61 18.10 -30.74 -1.77
N TYR A 62 17.77 -29.56 -2.29
CA TYR A 62 16.55 -29.32 -3.07
C TYR A 62 16.63 -29.61 -4.57
N THR A 63 17.83 -29.87 -5.12
CA THR A 63 18.01 -30.25 -6.53
C THR A 63 17.23 -31.52 -6.95
N ASN A 64 16.68 -31.50 -8.18
CA ASN A 64 15.88 -32.53 -8.87
C ASN A 64 14.40 -32.71 -8.45
N ASN A 65 13.74 -31.69 -7.91
CA ASN A 65 12.30 -31.75 -7.68
C ASN A 65 11.51 -31.18 -8.88
N PRO A 66 10.74 -32.00 -9.62
CA PRO A 66 9.98 -31.54 -10.79
C PRO A 66 8.82 -30.59 -10.43
N ASN A 67 8.40 -30.57 -9.16
CA ASN A 67 7.27 -29.75 -8.73
C ASN A 67 7.68 -28.33 -8.29
N TYR A 68 8.97 -28.05 -8.11
CA TYR A 68 9.43 -26.76 -7.55
C TYR A 68 10.62 -26.20 -8.31
N ASN A 69 10.44 -24.99 -8.80
CA ASN A 69 11.39 -24.31 -9.66
C ASN A 69 11.70 -22.89 -9.20
N ASN A 70 11.25 -22.47 -8.01
CA ASN A 70 11.58 -21.17 -7.41
C ASN A 70 11.98 -21.35 -5.94
N TYR A 71 13.10 -20.76 -5.55
CA TYR A 71 13.67 -20.84 -4.21
C TYR A 71 14.05 -19.44 -3.74
N TYR A 72 13.70 -19.13 -2.50
CA TYR A 72 13.93 -17.82 -1.91
C TYR A 72 14.69 -17.95 -0.60
N ALA A 73 15.83 -17.28 -0.50
CA ALA A 73 16.60 -17.18 0.74
C ALA A 73 16.38 -15.80 1.36
N VAL A 74 15.70 -15.73 2.50
CA VAL A 74 15.41 -14.46 3.17
C VAL A 74 16.29 -14.35 4.41
N PHE A 75 17.20 -13.38 4.38
CA PHE A 75 18.10 -13.03 5.47
C PHE A 75 17.55 -11.84 6.24
N TYR A 76 17.30 -12.02 7.53
CA TYR A 76 17.01 -10.91 8.45
C TYR A 76 18.30 -10.50 9.16
N LEU A 77 18.66 -9.22 9.02
CA LEU A 77 19.83 -8.60 9.61
C LEU A 77 19.40 -7.63 10.72
N THR A 78 20.03 -7.70 11.90
CA THR A 78 19.75 -6.75 12.99
C THR A 78 20.27 -5.35 12.72
N GLU A 79 21.31 -5.24 11.90
CA GLU A 79 21.92 -4.00 11.44
C GLU A 79 22.53 -4.20 10.04
N LEU A 80 22.92 -3.10 9.39
CA LEU A 80 23.50 -3.16 8.06
C LEU A 80 25.00 -3.46 8.17
N PHE A 81 25.38 -4.74 8.05
CA PHE A 81 26.78 -5.17 8.11
C PHE A 81 27.57 -4.93 6.83
N ALA A 82 26.86 -4.76 5.71
CA ALA A 82 27.40 -4.56 4.37
C ALA A 82 26.37 -3.81 3.51
N THR A 83 26.85 -3.08 2.51
CA THR A 83 26.00 -2.42 1.52
C THR A 83 25.23 -3.42 0.68
N ARG A 84 24.17 -2.97 0.02
CA ARG A 84 23.35 -3.82 -0.85
C ARG A 84 24.15 -4.41 -2.01
N ASP A 85 25.10 -3.65 -2.55
CA ASP A 85 25.93 -4.09 -3.67
C ASP A 85 26.91 -5.17 -3.22
N GLU A 86 27.58 -4.99 -2.09
CA GLU A 86 28.44 -6.03 -1.49
C GLU A 86 27.67 -7.33 -1.18
N LEU A 87 26.43 -7.23 -0.69
CA LEU A 87 25.59 -8.42 -0.44
C LEU A 87 25.18 -9.14 -1.73
N ASN A 88 24.90 -8.37 -2.80
CA ASN A 88 24.57 -8.93 -4.10
C ASN A 88 25.80 -9.56 -4.77
N GLU A 89 26.98 -8.96 -4.62
CA GLU A 89 28.25 -9.51 -5.08
C GLU A 89 28.55 -10.82 -4.36
N LEU A 90 28.45 -10.84 -3.03
CA LEU A 90 28.64 -12.04 -2.22
C LEU A 90 27.69 -13.17 -2.63
N TRP A 91 26.45 -12.85 -2.98
CA TRP A 91 25.50 -13.83 -3.50
C TRP A 91 25.88 -14.34 -4.90
N LYS A 92 26.33 -13.45 -5.80
CA LYS A 92 26.77 -13.81 -7.15
C LYS A 92 28.01 -14.71 -7.14
N GLU A 93 28.96 -14.45 -6.24
CA GLU A 93 30.19 -15.25 -6.08
C GLU A 93 29.91 -16.71 -5.75
N ARG A 94 28.81 -16.98 -5.03
CA ARG A 94 28.39 -18.34 -4.65
C ARG A 94 27.78 -19.15 -5.79
N LYS A 95 27.51 -18.52 -6.94
CA LYS A 95 27.03 -19.18 -8.18
C LYS A 95 25.75 -20.01 -7.96
N HIS A 96 24.84 -19.51 -7.14
CA HIS A 96 23.51 -20.10 -7.01
C HIS A 96 22.80 -20.16 -8.37
N PRO A 97 21.98 -21.19 -8.65
CA PRO A 97 21.22 -21.27 -9.89
C PRO A 97 20.18 -20.14 -10.00
N ASP A 98 19.76 -19.78 -11.21
CA ASP A 98 18.88 -18.63 -11.48
C ASP A 98 17.51 -18.69 -10.77
N ASN A 99 17.10 -19.88 -10.34
CA ASN A 99 15.88 -20.08 -9.57
C ASN A 99 16.01 -19.78 -8.07
N TRP A 100 17.21 -19.49 -7.58
CA TRP A 100 17.46 -19.05 -6.20
C TRP A 100 17.62 -17.53 -6.13
N LYS A 101 16.80 -16.90 -5.29
CA LYS A 101 16.79 -15.44 -5.14
C LYS A 101 17.00 -15.03 -3.68
N PRO A 102 17.98 -14.15 -3.40
CA PRO A 102 18.23 -13.67 -2.05
C PRO A 102 17.37 -12.45 -1.74
N PHE A 103 17.02 -12.31 -0.47
CA PHE A 103 16.43 -11.10 0.08
C PHE A 103 17.11 -10.75 1.39
N PHE A 104 17.58 -9.52 1.53
CA PHE A 104 18.20 -9.00 2.74
C PHE A 104 17.26 -7.97 3.37
N LEU A 105 16.77 -8.27 4.56
CA LEU A 105 15.87 -7.41 5.34
C LEU A 105 16.63 -6.87 6.55
N VAL A 106 16.72 -5.55 6.68
CA VAL A 106 17.37 -4.90 7.84
C VAL A 106 16.29 -4.36 8.75
N GLY A 107 16.34 -4.70 10.04
CA GLY A 107 15.40 -4.17 11.02
C GLY A 107 16.13 -3.70 12.27
N SER A 108 16.18 -2.37 12.46
CA SER A 108 16.73 -1.74 13.67
C SER A 108 15.85 -2.06 14.88
N GLN A 109 16.41 -2.72 15.89
CA GLN A 109 15.73 -2.79 17.18
C GLN A 109 15.89 -1.44 17.89
N ASN A 110 14.81 -0.66 17.98
CA ASN A 110 14.70 0.41 18.98
C ASN A 110 14.69 -0.23 20.37
N MET A 111 15.86 -0.52 20.93
CA MET A 111 16.01 -0.78 22.37
C MET A 111 16.50 0.51 23.02
N LYS A 112 15.71 1.03 23.99
CA LYS A 112 16.18 2.08 24.91
C LYS A 112 17.54 1.66 25.49
N ALA A 113 18.48 2.59 25.59
CA ALA A 113 19.81 2.33 26.13
C ALA A 113 19.70 1.86 27.59
N GLU A 114 19.85 0.55 27.82
CA GLU A 114 20.11 -0.02 29.16
C GLU A 114 21.54 0.35 29.58
N THR A 115 21.70 0.79 30.83
CA THR A 115 23.00 1.20 31.38
C THR A 115 23.94 -0.01 31.56
N GLU A 116 25.26 0.19 31.47
CA GLU A 116 26.24 -0.90 31.57
C GLU A 116 26.13 -1.73 32.86
N LYS A 117 25.65 -1.10 33.93
CA LYS A 117 25.40 -1.74 35.23
C LYS A 117 24.26 -2.78 35.16
N GLU A 118 23.23 -2.52 34.36
CA GLU A 118 22.11 -3.44 34.13
C GLU A 118 22.50 -4.61 33.21
N LYS A 119 23.42 -4.38 32.26
CA LYS A 119 24.00 -5.44 31.41
C LYS A 119 24.80 -6.46 32.21
N GLU A 120 25.55 -6.02 33.22
CA GLU A 120 26.34 -6.92 34.08
C GLU A 120 25.48 -7.75 35.04
N GLU A 121 24.48 -7.15 35.70
CA GLU A 121 23.55 -7.89 36.57
C GLU A 121 22.72 -8.91 35.77
N ARG A 122 22.34 -8.55 34.55
CA ARG A 122 21.62 -9.45 33.64
C ARG A 122 22.52 -10.58 33.13
N LYS A 123 23.79 -10.34 32.81
CA LYS A 123 24.79 -11.40 32.52
C LYS A 123 24.98 -12.36 33.70
N LYS A 124 24.98 -11.85 34.93
CA LYS A 124 25.04 -12.69 36.15
C LYS A 124 23.76 -13.52 36.34
N ARG A 125 22.57 -12.97 36.07
CA ARG A 125 21.29 -13.71 36.14
C ARG A 125 21.08 -14.70 35.00
N LEU A 126 21.65 -14.46 33.80
CA LEU A 126 21.52 -15.35 32.63
C LEU A 126 22.43 -16.56 32.64
N LYS A 127 23.52 -16.55 33.44
CA LYS A 127 24.36 -17.75 33.64
C LYS A 127 23.65 -18.91 34.36
N LEU A 128 22.44 -18.70 34.89
CA LEU A 128 21.72 -19.70 35.70
C LEU A 128 20.40 -20.22 35.10
N LYS A 129 19.99 -19.79 33.90
CA LYS A 129 18.76 -20.30 33.25
C LYS A 129 18.91 -20.43 31.73
N ILE A 130 19.72 -21.39 31.28
CA ILE A 130 19.77 -21.81 29.87
C ILE A 130 18.88 -23.04 29.71
N ASN A 131 17.67 -22.81 29.18
CA ASN A 131 16.96 -23.72 28.25
C ASN A 131 15.52 -23.29 27.92
N HIS A 132 14.99 -22.21 28.50
CA HIS A 132 13.62 -21.74 28.20
C HIS A 132 13.54 -20.42 27.42
N HIS A 133 14.66 -19.70 27.26
CA HIS A 133 14.68 -18.34 26.69
C HIS A 133 14.82 -18.29 25.16
N TYR A 134 15.31 -19.36 24.54
CA TYR A 134 15.42 -19.48 23.08
C TYR A 134 14.04 -19.55 22.41
N HIS A 135 13.07 -20.22 23.04
CA HIS A 135 11.73 -20.41 22.46
C HIS A 135 10.88 -19.14 22.47
N ASN A 136 10.97 -18.31 23.51
CA ASN A 136 10.22 -17.05 23.60
C ASN A 136 10.82 -15.94 22.71
N ARG A 137 12.15 -15.93 22.52
CA ARG A 137 12.80 -15.00 21.57
C ARG A 137 12.50 -15.37 20.12
N LEU A 138 12.50 -16.66 19.79
CA LEU A 138 11.99 -17.15 18.51
C LEU A 138 10.51 -16.82 18.34
N GLN A 139 9.66 -16.94 19.36
CA GLN A 139 8.23 -16.58 19.22
C GLN A 139 7.97 -15.09 19.00
N ASN A 140 8.71 -14.19 19.67
CA ASN A 140 8.58 -12.75 19.44
C ASN A 140 9.21 -12.30 18.11
N ALA A 141 10.33 -12.91 17.71
CA ALA A 141 10.87 -12.76 16.36
C ALA A 141 9.86 -13.28 15.34
N ILE A 142 9.28 -14.46 15.55
CA ILE A 142 8.23 -15.05 14.72
C ILE A 142 7.01 -14.13 14.64
N ILE A 143 6.59 -13.43 15.70
CA ILE A 143 5.46 -12.46 15.63
C ILE A 143 5.83 -11.23 14.79
N ASN A 144 7.02 -10.66 14.98
CA ASN A 144 7.52 -9.56 14.15
C ASN A 144 7.82 -10.01 12.70
N TRP A 145 8.18 -11.27 12.49
CA TRP A 145 8.40 -11.92 11.19
C TRP A 145 7.09 -12.26 10.50
N HIS A 146 6.06 -12.66 11.26
CA HIS A 146 4.70 -12.76 10.75
C HIS A 146 4.22 -11.39 10.32
N PHE A 147 4.50 -10.34 11.07
CA PHE A 147 4.14 -8.98 10.67
C PHE A 147 4.95 -8.54 9.45
N ALA A 148 6.27 -8.75 9.38
CA ALA A 148 7.09 -8.34 8.24
C ALA A 148 6.79 -9.13 6.96
N ILE A 149 6.66 -10.47 7.02
CA ILE A 149 6.33 -11.29 5.84
C ILE A 149 4.85 -11.10 5.44
N VAL A 150 3.92 -10.92 6.40
CA VAL A 150 2.54 -10.60 6.07
C VAL A 150 2.42 -9.19 5.53
N VAL A 151 3.05 -8.19 6.14
CA VAL A 151 3.06 -6.80 5.66
C VAL A 151 3.81 -6.70 4.35
N TRP A 152 4.82 -7.52 4.06
CA TRP A 152 5.57 -7.50 2.82
C TRP A 152 4.95 -8.34 1.69
N CYS A 153 4.41 -9.53 1.96
CA CYS A 153 3.48 -10.18 1.02
C CYS A 153 2.22 -9.32 0.83
N TYR A 154 1.75 -8.59 1.85
CA TYR A 154 0.67 -7.60 1.70
C TYR A 154 1.14 -6.38 0.90
N THR A 155 2.35 -5.83 1.07
CA THR A 155 2.78 -4.64 0.31
C THR A 155 3.25 -4.98 -1.10
N PHE A 156 3.71 -6.21 -1.36
CA PHE A 156 4.04 -6.67 -2.72
C PHE A 156 2.83 -7.29 -3.45
N CYS A 157 1.82 -7.82 -2.73
CA CYS A 157 0.55 -8.25 -3.34
C CYS A 157 -0.59 -7.22 -3.26
N MET A 158 -0.51 -6.18 -2.43
CA MET A 158 -1.46 -5.03 -2.41
C MET A 158 -0.86 -3.73 -2.94
N LYS A 159 0.35 -3.76 -3.49
CA LYS A 159 0.64 -2.88 -4.63
C LYS A 159 0.33 -3.71 -5.86
N ILE A 160 -0.94 -3.73 -6.25
CA ILE A 160 -1.38 -4.39 -7.48
C ILE A 160 -0.82 -3.59 -8.66
N GLN A 161 0.48 -3.80 -8.93
CA GLN A 161 1.18 -3.28 -10.09
C GLN A 161 1.69 -4.47 -10.90
N GLY A 162 0.77 -5.30 -11.37
CA GLY A 162 1.07 -6.23 -12.45
C GLY A 162 0.72 -5.58 -13.79
N ARG A 163 1.59 -5.67 -14.80
CA ARG A 163 1.31 -5.24 -16.19
C ARG A 163 0.03 -5.86 -16.81
N LYS A 164 -0.59 -6.84 -16.14
CA LYS A 164 -1.80 -7.57 -16.56
C LYS A 164 -3.01 -7.35 -15.65
N CYS A 165 -2.86 -6.58 -14.57
CA CYS A 165 -3.96 -6.36 -13.65
C CYS A 165 -4.80 -5.19 -14.16
N THR A 166 -6.13 -5.30 -14.14
CA THR A 166 -7.06 -4.27 -14.61
C THR A 166 -8.08 -3.94 -13.53
N LEU A 167 -8.49 -2.68 -13.47
CA LEU A 167 -9.56 -2.20 -12.60
C LEU A 167 -10.58 -1.51 -13.50
N THR A 168 -11.85 -1.82 -13.32
CA THR A 168 -12.92 -1.25 -14.13
C THR A 168 -14.08 -0.88 -13.21
N VAL A 169 -14.58 0.33 -13.35
CA VAL A 169 -15.81 0.75 -12.67
C VAL A 169 -16.97 0.49 -13.62
N LEU A 170 -18.00 -0.18 -13.14
CA LEU A 170 -19.27 -0.32 -13.82
C LEU A 170 -20.30 0.57 -13.12
N LYS A 171 -20.76 1.60 -13.83
CA LYS A 171 -21.79 2.52 -13.35
C LYS A 171 -22.75 2.82 -14.49
N ASP A 172 -24.06 2.73 -14.23
CA ASP A 172 -25.12 3.04 -15.19
C ASP A 172 -24.98 2.27 -16.52
N ASN A 173 -24.56 1.00 -16.44
CA ASN A 173 -24.24 0.10 -17.57
C ASN A 173 -23.05 0.53 -18.44
N GLU A 174 -22.27 1.53 -18.02
CA GLU A 174 -21.05 1.94 -18.68
C GLU A 174 -19.82 1.36 -17.95
N PHE A 175 -18.91 0.76 -18.72
CA PHE A 175 -17.65 0.23 -18.22
C PHE A 175 -16.54 1.27 -18.40
N ILE A 176 -15.96 1.70 -17.28
CA ILE A 176 -14.90 2.70 -17.24
C ILE A 176 -13.59 2.01 -16.84
N PRO A 177 -12.73 1.63 -17.80
CA PRO A 177 -11.44 1.04 -17.49
C PRO A 177 -10.50 2.09 -16.89
N LEU A 178 -9.83 1.75 -15.79
CA LEU A 178 -8.99 2.69 -15.04
C LEU A 178 -7.49 2.35 -15.16
N PRO A 179 -6.63 3.36 -15.42
CA PRO A 179 -5.19 3.27 -15.18
C PRO A 179 -4.90 3.40 -13.69
N TYR A 180 -5.25 2.37 -12.92
CA TYR A 180 -4.96 2.39 -11.49
C TYR A 180 -3.47 2.15 -11.23
N SER A 181 -2.96 2.83 -10.23
CA SER A 181 -1.59 2.69 -9.73
C SER A 181 -1.53 1.83 -8.48
N GLU A 182 -2.57 1.90 -7.63
CA GLU A 182 -2.64 1.19 -6.36
C GLU A 182 -4.09 0.79 -6.08
N GLU A 183 -4.30 -0.37 -5.47
CA GLU A 183 -5.61 -0.85 -5.04
C GLU A 183 -5.43 -1.67 -3.74
N THR A 184 -6.32 -1.44 -2.78
CA THR A 184 -6.31 -2.11 -1.47
C THR A 184 -7.67 -2.67 -1.09
N VAL A 185 -8.62 -2.70 -2.04
CA VAL A 185 -10.00 -3.13 -1.83
C VAL A 185 -10.03 -4.60 -1.44
N ARG A 186 -10.69 -4.88 -0.33
CA ARG A 186 -10.70 -6.21 0.27
C ARG A 186 -11.98 -6.44 1.04
N LEU A 187 -12.19 -7.71 1.36
CA LEU A 187 -13.23 -8.13 2.27
C LEU A 187 -12.64 -8.17 3.68
N THR A 188 -13.21 -7.38 4.58
CA THR A 188 -12.88 -7.39 6.01
C THR A 188 -14.00 -8.09 6.77
N SER A 189 -13.68 -8.99 7.70
CA SER A 189 -14.71 -9.64 8.53
C SER A 189 -15.48 -8.59 9.33
N LYS A 190 -16.82 -8.63 9.27
CA LYS A 190 -17.75 -7.95 10.17
C LYS A 190 -18.00 -8.86 11.36
N GLY A 191 -18.10 -8.31 12.55
CA GLY A 191 -18.28 -9.13 13.74
C GLY A 191 -18.02 -8.41 15.03
N TYR A 192 -18.52 -8.97 16.13
CA TYR A 192 -18.38 -8.42 17.47
C TYR A 192 -17.27 -9.15 18.22
N THR A 193 -16.47 -8.38 18.96
CA THR A 193 -15.48 -8.95 19.87
C THR A 193 -16.16 -9.27 21.18
N LEU A 194 -16.11 -10.54 21.59
CA LEU A 194 -16.64 -10.97 22.87
C LEU A 194 -15.82 -10.37 24.02
N PRO A 195 -16.49 -9.96 25.11
CA PRO A 195 -15.81 -9.54 26.33
C PRO A 195 -14.81 -10.59 26.82
N SER A 196 -13.69 -10.14 27.38
CA SER A 196 -12.59 -10.98 27.88
C SER A 196 -13.01 -11.96 28.98
N CYS A 197 -14.18 -11.77 29.61
CA CYS A 197 -14.74 -12.68 30.60
C CYS A 197 -15.29 -14.00 30.00
N ILE A 198 -15.47 -14.08 28.67
CA ILE A 198 -16.01 -15.27 27.99
C ILE A 198 -14.87 -16.15 27.45
N GLY A 199 -14.07 -16.70 28.37
CA GLY A 199 -13.10 -17.76 28.06
C GLY A 199 -11.97 -17.90 29.08
N ARG A 200 -11.61 -19.15 29.41
CA ARG A 200 -10.48 -19.49 30.30
C ARG A 200 -9.09 -19.08 29.77
N ARG A 201 -8.98 -18.36 28.64
CA ARG A 201 -7.73 -17.94 27.99
C ARG A 201 -7.90 -16.55 27.39
N ASN A 202 -6.97 -15.64 27.71
CA ASN A 202 -6.87 -14.23 27.27
C ASN A 202 -6.70 -14.01 25.75
N ARG A 203 -7.48 -14.69 24.91
CA ARG A 203 -7.53 -14.39 23.48
C ARG A 203 -8.88 -13.73 23.19
N LEU A 204 -8.85 -12.51 22.67
CA LEU A 204 -10.03 -11.83 22.14
C LEU A 204 -10.71 -12.79 21.15
N LYS A 205 -11.93 -13.22 21.47
CA LYS A 205 -12.74 -14.05 20.57
C LYS A 205 -13.63 -13.11 19.77
N ARG A 206 -13.53 -13.17 18.44
CA ARG A 206 -14.39 -12.42 17.54
C ARG A 206 -15.41 -13.36 16.93
N ILE A 207 -16.69 -13.02 17.01
CA ILE A 207 -17.75 -13.69 16.28
C ILE A 207 -17.90 -12.96 14.94
N GLU A 208 -17.62 -13.64 13.85
CA GLU A 208 -17.84 -13.11 12.50
C GLU A 208 -19.32 -13.21 12.13
N THR A 209 -19.93 -12.09 11.75
CA THR A 209 -21.36 -11.98 11.39
C THR A 209 -21.58 -11.68 9.91
N GLY A 210 -20.50 -11.46 9.15
CA GLY A 210 -20.53 -11.19 7.71
C GLY A 210 -19.17 -10.66 7.25
N LYS A 211 -19.11 -10.13 6.02
CA LYS A 211 -17.96 -9.37 5.53
C LYS A 211 -18.39 -8.01 5.00
N LEU A 212 -17.45 -7.07 5.00
CA LEU A 212 -17.60 -5.73 4.46
C LEU A 212 -16.55 -5.50 3.39
N ILE A 213 -16.94 -4.84 2.32
CA ILE A 213 -16.02 -4.32 1.31
C ILE A 213 -15.41 -3.05 1.86
N GLN A 214 -14.09 -2.98 1.92
CA GLN A 214 -13.35 -1.82 2.40
C GLN A 214 -12.02 -1.67 1.68
N GLY A 215 -11.51 -0.46 1.60
CA GLY A 215 -10.20 -0.16 1.06
C GLY A 215 -10.27 1.07 0.16
N CYS A 216 -9.30 1.20 -0.73
CA CYS A 216 -9.24 2.29 -1.67
C CYS A 216 -8.62 1.84 -2.99
N PHE A 217 -8.81 2.63 -4.04
CA PHE A 217 -7.98 2.56 -5.23
C PHE A 217 -7.48 3.95 -5.59
N VAL A 218 -6.30 3.99 -6.21
CA VAL A 218 -5.65 5.21 -6.71
C VAL A 218 -5.51 5.07 -8.21
N THR A 219 -6.00 6.04 -8.95
CA THR A 219 -5.88 6.11 -10.41
C THR A 219 -5.28 7.43 -10.83
N ARG A 220 -4.56 7.43 -11.95
CA ARG A 220 -4.14 8.67 -12.60
C ARG A 220 -5.33 9.28 -13.33
N LEU A 221 -5.37 10.60 -13.41
CA LEU A 221 -6.36 11.31 -14.22
C LEU A 221 -5.93 11.31 -15.69
N GLU A 222 -6.80 10.81 -16.54
CA GLU A 222 -6.63 10.77 -17.98
C GLU A 222 -7.89 11.23 -18.69
N TYR A 223 -7.73 11.66 -19.93
CA TYR A 223 -8.81 12.20 -20.76
C TYR A 223 -10.10 11.35 -20.77
N LEU A 224 -9.98 10.02 -20.95
CA LEU A 224 -11.16 9.15 -21.10
C LEU A 224 -11.91 8.91 -19.79
N CYS A 225 -11.21 8.84 -18.66
CA CYS A 225 -11.83 8.47 -17.39
C CYS A 225 -12.19 9.68 -16.52
N THR A 226 -11.62 10.88 -16.77
CA THR A 226 -11.78 12.04 -15.88
C THR A 226 -13.24 12.44 -15.66
N LYS A 227 -14.04 12.52 -16.74
CA LYS A 227 -15.49 12.83 -16.63
C LYS A 227 -16.20 11.82 -15.73
N ALA A 228 -16.01 10.53 -16.00
CA ALA A 228 -16.67 9.47 -15.26
C ALA A 228 -16.23 9.43 -13.80
N LEU A 229 -14.94 9.60 -13.52
CA LEU A 229 -14.40 9.65 -12.17
C LEU A 229 -14.96 10.83 -11.36
N PHE A 230 -15.10 12.02 -11.95
CA PHE A 230 -15.71 13.14 -11.25
C PHE A 230 -17.21 12.98 -11.06
N LEU A 231 -17.92 12.34 -11.99
CA LEU A 231 -19.34 12.00 -11.79
C LEU A 231 -19.55 11.04 -10.61
N LEU A 232 -18.60 10.14 -10.34
CA LEU A 232 -18.65 9.30 -9.15
C LEU A 232 -18.62 10.12 -7.85
N LEU A 233 -17.93 11.26 -7.83
CA LEU A 233 -17.89 12.14 -6.65
C LEU A 233 -19.24 12.83 -6.39
N PHE A 234 -20.01 13.10 -7.45
CA PHE A 234 -21.34 13.72 -7.35
C PHE A 234 -22.39 12.74 -6.83
N TYR A 235 -22.35 11.50 -7.31
CA TYR A 235 -23.30 10.47 -6.91
C TYR A 235 -22.79 9.63 -5.73
N ASN A 236 -22.35 10.30 -4.66
CA ASN A 236 -21.75 9.65 -3.48
C ASN A 236 -22.70 8.65 -2.78
N GLU A 237 -24.01 8.88 -2.83
CA GLU A 237 -25.03 7.94 -2.30
C GLU A 237 -25.34 6.79 -3.26
N SER A 238 -24.96 6.92 -4.53
CA SER A 238 -25.23 5.89 -5.52
C SER A 238 -24.15 4.83 -5.49
N SER A 239 -24.57 3.58 -5.53
CA SER A 239 -23.63 2.48 -5.62
C SER A 239 -23.14 2.26 -7.06
N PHE A 240 -21.98 1.62 -7.16
CA PHE A 240 -21.40 1.13 -8.41
C PHE A 240 -20.73 -0.22 -8.17
N ASP A 241 -20.42 -0.93 -9.25
CA ASP A 241 -19.70 -2.19 -9.13
C ASP A 241 -18.23 -2.00 -9.55
N LEU A 242 -17.31 -2.62 -8.81
CA LEU A 242 -15.88 -2.55 -9.06
C LEU A 242 -15.35 -3.92 -9.50
N TYR A 243 -14.79 -3.93 -10.69
CA TYR A 243 -14.33 -5.11 -11.40
C TYR A 243 -12.80 -5.15 -11.25
N ALA A 244 -12.31 -6.01 -10.36
CA ALA A 244 -10.88 -6.13 -10.05
C ALA A 244 -10.31 -7.42 -10.65
N ASP A 245 -9.50 -7.29 -11.70
CA ASP A 245 -8.70 -8.39 -12.26
C ASP A 245 -7.26 -8.27 -11.78
N ARG A 246 -6.87 -9.13 -10.85
CA ARG A 246 -5.51 -9.19 -10.27
C ARG A 246 -4.61 -10.17 -11.03
N GLY A 247 -5.04 -10.66 -12.19
CA GLY A 247 -4.37 -11.72 -12.96
C GLY A 247 -4.58 -13.12 -12.38
N PHE A 248 -4.28 -13.31 -11.09
CA PHE A 248 -4.47 -14.60 -10.39
C PHE A 248 -5.84 -14.73 -9.71
N LYS A 249 -6.55 -13.61 -9.52
CA LYS A 249 -7.86 -13.55 -8.89
C LYS A 249 -8.69 -12.48 -9.57
N LYS A 250 -9.91 -12.83 -9.97
CA LYS A 250 -10.91 -11.88 -10.44
C LYS A 250 -12.04 -11.77 -9.44
N VAL A 251 -12.36 -10.54 -9.04
CA VAL A 251 -13.39 -10.25 -8.05
C VAL A 251 -14.26 -9.11 -8.55
N ILE A 252 -15.57 -9.29 -8.43
CA ILE A 252 -16.53 -8.20 -8.52
C ILE A 252 -16.89 -7.79 -7.12
N TYR A 253 -16.65 -6.53 -6.78
CA TYR A 253 -17.24 -5.90 -5.61
C TYR A 253 -18.51 -5.21 -6.07
N LYS A 254 -19.67 -5.67 -5.61
CA LYS A 254 -20.95 -5.12 -6.02
C LYS A 254 -21.45 -4.11 -5.01
N ASN A 255 -22.25 -3.16 -5.48
CA ASN A 255 -22.89 -2.15 -4.64
C ASN A 255 -21.91 -1.40 -3.73
N VAL A 256 -20.77 -1.01 -4.29
CA VAL A 256 -19.74 -0.23 -3.60
C VAL A 256 -20.14 1.24 -3.55
N LEU A 257 -19.90 1.87 -2.42
CA LEU A 257 -20.15 3.28 -2.13
C LEU A 257 -18.82 4.00 -1.87
N ILE A 258 -18.79 5.29 -2.18
CA ILE A 258 -17.64 6.16 -1.93
C ILE A 258 -17.78 6.78 -0.54
N LYS A 259 -16.77 6.57 0.30
CA LYS A 259 -16.67 7.18 1.64
C LYS A 259 -15.90 8.49 1.64
N GLY A 260 -15.03 8.67 0.66
CA GLY A 260 -14.25 9.88 0.51
C GLY A 260 -13.33 9.77 -0.69
N PHE A 261 -12.63 10.86 -0.96
CA PHE A 261 -11.66 10.93 -2.04
C PHE A 261 -10.48 11.83 -1.66
N GLU A 262 -9.38 11.63 -2.38
CA GLU A 262 -8.22 12.52 -2.34
C GLU A 262 -7.73 12.77 -3.77
N LEU A 263 -7.80 14.02 -4.23
CA LEU A 263 -7.16 14.48 -5.46
C LEU A 263 -5.82 15.12 -5.10
N ARG A 264 -4.74 14.58 -5.66
CA ARG A 264 -3.38 15.06 -5.44
C ARG A 264 -2.72 15.47 -6.75
N GLY A 265 -2.05 16.61 -6.72
CA GLY A 265 -1.08 17.01 -7.74
C GLY A 265 0.27 17.25 -7.08
N ASP A 266 1.30 16.56 -7.54
CA ASP A 266 2.71 16.79 -7.16
C ASP A 266 3.40 17.43 -8.38
N ASN A 267 4.21 18.47 -8.18
CA ASN A 267 4.83 19.20 -9.28
C ASN A 267 5.68 18.29 -10.18
N GLY A 268 5.39 18.29 -11.48
CA GLY A 268 6.04 17.43 -12.47
C GLY A 268 5.48 16.01 -12.54
N GLU A 269 4.49 15.66 -11.71
CA GLU A 269 3.83 14.35 -11.73
C GLU A 269 2.41 14.39 -12.28
N ALA A 270 1.89 13.21 -12.61
CA ALA A 270 0.50 13.05 -13.02
C ALA A 270 -0.45 13.30 -11.84
N PHE A 271 -1.59 13.93 -12.09
CA PHE A 271 -2.66 14.01 -11.09
C PHE A 271 -3.12 12.60 -10.70
N LYS A 272 -3.26 12.37 -9.40
CA LYS A 272 -3.72 11.10 -8.82
C LYS A 272 -5.03 11.35 -8.08
N LEU A 273 -6.03 10.54 -8.38
CA LEU A 273 -7.29 10.52 -7.67
C LEU A 273 -7.43 9.20 -6.93
N ARG A 274 -7.60 9.31 -5.62
CA ARG A 274 -7.87 8.19 -4.73
C ARG A 274 -9.35 8.20 -4.34
N PHE A 275 -9.97 7.04 -4.35
CA PHE A 275 -11.31 6.83 -3.80
C PHE A 275 -11.23 5.89 -2.62
N ASP A 276 -11.78 6.29 -1.49
CA ASP A 276 -12.00 5.42 -0.34
C ASP A 276 -13.38 4.80 -0.43
N LEU A 277 -13.44 3.48 -0.28
CA LEU A 277 -14.61 2.67 -0.62
C LEU A 277 -15.15 1.94 0.61
N SER A 278 -16.47 1.79 0.62
CA SER A 278 -17.18 0.89 1.52
C SER A 278 -18.32 0.16 0.81
N GLY A 279 -18.64 -1.04 1.23
CA GLY A 279 -19.82 -1.76 0.74
C GLY A 279 -20.17 -2.92 1.64
N ASP A 280 -21.37 -3.45 1.46
CA ASP A 280 -21.86 -4.61 2.20
C ASP A 280 -21.44 -5.94 1.55
N ASP A 281 -21.94 -7.05 2.07
CA ASP A 281 -21.59 -8.43 1.73
C ASP A 281 -22.10 -8.84 0.33
N ALA A 282 -21.67 -8.13 -0.71
CA ALA A 282 -22.08 -8.34 -2.09
C ALA A 282 -20.85 -8.41 -3.00
N TRP A 283 -20.31 -9.61 -3.19
CA TRP A 283 -19.21 -9.82 -4.14
C TRP A 283 -19.37 -11.14 -4.90
N THR A 284 -18.62 -11.27 -5.99
CA THR A 284 -18.53 -12.52 -6.73
C THR A 284 -17.07 -12.80 -7.05
N GLU A 285 -16.60 -13.99 -6.71
CA GLU A 285 -15.25 -14.45 -7.08
C GLU A 285 -15.33 -15.36 -8.31
N SER A 286 -14.26 -15.39 -9.11
CA SER A 286 -14.09 -16.39 -10.18
C SER A 286 -15.24 -16.42 -11.20
N TRP A 287 -15.79 -15.25 -11.53
CA TRP A 287 -16.84 -15.09 -12.54
C TRP A 287 -16.47 -15.63 -13.94
N PRO A 288 -17.45 -16.16 -14.70
CA PRO A 288 -17.25 -16.58 -16.09
C PRO A 288 -17.06 -15.39 -17.05
N VAL A 289 -16.22 -15.61 -18.07
CA VAL A 289 -15.49 -14.69 -18.98
C VAL A 289 -16.35 -13.77 -19.87
N VAL A 290 -17.67 -13.69 -19.70
CA VAL A 290 -18.54 -12.86 -20.57
C VAL A 290 -18.49 -11.36 -20.22
N THR A 291 -17.95 -11.03 -19.05
CA THR A 291 -17.67 -9.66 -18.67
C THR A 291 -16.46 -9.14 -19.45
N PRO A 292 -16.55 -8.03 -20.18
CA PRO A 292 -15.43 -7.54 -20.97
C PRO A 292 -14.28 -7.13 -20.03
N SER A 293 -13.16 -7.84 -20.12
CA SER A 293 -11.88 -7.35 -19.63
C SER A 293 -11.44 -6.24 -20.60
N ILE A 294 -12.02 -5.06 -20.43
CA ILE A 294 -11.67 -3.92 -21.27
C ILE A 294 -10.26 -3.53 -20.87
N LEU A 295 -9.32 -3.81 -21.79
CA LEU A 295 -7.96 -3.34 -21.63
C LEU A 295 -8.00 -1.82 -21.61
N TRP A 296 -7.39 -1.25 -20.58
CA TRP A 296 -7.15 0.18 -20.58
C TRP A 296 -6.18 0.53 -21.71
N GLU A 297 -6.56 1.51 -22.53
CA GLU A 297 -5.70 2.11 -23.55
C GLU A 297 -5.08 3.38 -23.02
N ARG A 298 -3.75 3.49 -23.10
CA ARG A 298 -3.04 4.69 -22.69
C ARG A 298 -3.47 5.89 -23.54
N ARG A 299 -3.95 6.93 -22.87
CA ARG A 299 -4.25 8.23 -23.49
C ARG A 299 -3.41 9.31 -22.82
N ARG A 300 -3.71 10.57 -23.14
CA ARG A 300 -3.07 11.71 -22.51
C ARG A 300 -3.44 11.72 -21.03
N THR A 301 -2.40 11.65 -20.20
CA THR A 301 -2.45 11.84 -18.76
C THR A 301 -2.29 13.32 -18.43
N TYR A 302 -3.01 13.81 -17.43
CA TYR A 302 -2.88 15.19 -16.96
C TYR A 302 -1.77 15.30 -15.92
N PHE A 303 -0.96 16.36 -16.02
CA PHE A 303 0.20 16.60 -15.16
C PHE A 303 0.04 17.94 -14.44
N PHE A 304 0.50 17.97 -13.19
CA PHE A 304 0.50 19.19 -12.39
C PHE A 304 1.85 19.92 -12.53
N ASP A 305 1.81 21.20 -12.87
CA ASP A 305 3.01 22.03 -13.08
C ASP A 305 3.29 23.04 -11.94
N GLY A 306 2.38 23.13 -10.96
CA GLY A 306 2.49 24.03 -9.82
C GLY A 306 2.37 25.53 -10.14
N HIS A 307 2.38 25.93 -11.40
CA HIS A 307 2.36 27.34 -11.82
C HIS A 307 0.98 27.83 -12.26
N THR A 308 0.03 26.91 -12.41
CA THR A 308 -1.32 27.16 -12.90
C THR A 308 -2.37 27.34 -11.79
N VAL A 309 -1.93 27.55 -10.55
CA VAL A 309 -2.83 27.77 -9.40
C VAL A 309 -3.11 29.26 -9.24
N THR A 310 -4.38 29.62 -9.14
CA THR A 310 -4.81 31.02 -8.93
C THR A 310 -5.70 31.12 -7.70
N ALA A 311 -5.49 32.15 -6.87
CA ALA A 311 -6.33 32.48 -5.73
C ALA A 311 -6.75 33.96 -5.83
N ASP A 312 -8.06 34.22 -5.79
CA ASP A 312 -8.65 35.56 -5.84
C ASP A 312 -8.10 36.42 -7.00
N LEU A 313 -8.10 35.82 -8.21
CA LEU A 313 -7.59 36.39 -9.47
C LEU A 313 -6.07 36.64 -9.50
N LYS A 314 -5.32 36.20 -8.49
CA LYS A 314 -3.86 36.26 -8.46
C LYS A 314 -3.27 34.87 -8.64
N THR A 315 -2.33 34.73 -9.57
CA THR A 315 -1.55 33.50 -9.69
C THR A 315 -0.68 33.33 -8.46
N LEU A 316 -0.79 32.17 -7.82
CA LEU A 316 0.08 31.81 -6.72
C LEU A 316 1.51 31.62 -7.26
N PRO A 317 2.54 31.87 -6.42
CA PRO A 317 3.87 31.32 -6.68
C PRO A 317 3.81 29.80 -6.86
N LEU A 318 4.93 29.19 -7.19
CA LEU A 318 5.03 27.74 -7.38
C LEU A 318 4.37 26.97 -6.22
N VAL A 319 3.25 26.31 -6.52
CA VAL A 319 2.61 25.33 -5.62
C VAL A 319 3.26 24.00 -5.89
N TYR A 320 4.12 23.55 -4.99
CA TYR A 320 4.86 22.30 -5.18
C TYR A 320 3.94 21.08 -5.14
N ARG A 321 2.90 21.12 -4.30
CA ARG A 321 1.92 20.05 -4.17
C ARG A 321 0.60 20.60 -3.66
N PHE A 322 -0.49 19.94 -4.01
CA PHE A 322 -1.74 20.09 -3.27
C PHE A 322 -2.39 18.73 -2.98
N GLU A 323 -3.23 18.73 -1.95
CA GLU A 323 -4.08 17.61 -1.58
C GLU A 323 -5.49 18.14 -1.32
N LEU A 324 -6.44 17.84 -2.21
CA LEU A 324 -7.86 18.06 -1.97
C LEU A 324 -8.47 16.76 -1.44
N THR A 325 -9.04 16.80 -0.25
CA THR A 325 -9.72 15.67 0.40
C THR A 325 -11.19 15.98 0.59
N GLY A 326 -12.07 15.03 0.24
CA GLY A 326 -13.48 15.05 0.61
C GLY A 326 -13.86 13.82 1.42
N GLU A 327 -14.61 14.01 2.50
CA GLU A 327 -15.17 12.93 3.31
C GLU A 327 -16.70 12.98 3.26
N TYR A 328 -17.32 11.84 2.90
CA TYR A 328 -18.76 11.69 2.82
C TYR A 328 -19.28 11.01 4.09
N ALA A 329 -19.85 11.83 4.98
CA ALA A 329 -20.54 11.41 6.20
C ALA A 329 -21.98 11.94 6.18
N GLU A 330 -22.63 12.10 7.34
CA GLU A 330 -23.94 12.78 7.42
C GLU A 330 -23.87 14.20 6.87
N THR A 331 -22.74 14.87 7.07
CA THR A 331 -22.39 16.13 6.42
C THR A 331 -21.10 15.95 5.65
N SER A 332 -21.14 16.13 4.33
CA SER A 332 -19.93 16.12 3.50
C SER A 332 -18.98 17.23 3.94
N SER A 333 -17.69 16.94 4.06
CA SER A 333 -16.67 17.92 4.41
C SER A 333 -15.52 17.89 3.43
N TYR A 334 -15.01 19.06 3.06
CA TYR A 334 -13.95 19.21 2.08
C TYR A 334 -12.81 20.06 2.64
N LYS A 335 -11.58 19.65 2.34
CA LYS A 335 -10.36 20.33 2.77
C LYS A 335 -9.34 20.31 1.67
N ILE A 336 -8.57 21.40 1.54
CA ILE A 336 -7.41 21.44 0.65
C ILE A 336 -6.16 21.82 1.43
N LYS A 337 -5.05 21.14 1.16
CA LYS A 337 -3.72 21.51 1.63
C LYS A 337 -2.88 21.95 0.46
N LEU A 338 -2.25 23.11 0.59
CA LEU A 338 -1.30 23.64 -0.39
C LEU A 338 0.10 23.59 0.21
N TYR A 339 1.07 23.17 -0.59
CA TYR A 339 2.48 23.07 -0.23
C TYR A 339 3.29 24.01 -1.11
N PHE A 340 4.10 24.85 -0.48
CA PHE A 340 4.92 25.85 -1.14
C PHE A 340 6.40 25.62 -0.80
N PRO A 341 7.33 26.03 -1.67
CA PRO A 341 8.75 26.08 -1.33
C PRO A 341 8.99 27.09 -0.21
N LEU A 342 9.97 26.84 0.68
CA LEU A 342 10.46 27.88 1.60
C LEU A 342 11.14 29.00 0.80
N SER A 343 10.39 30.03 0.46
CA SER A 343 10.89 31.29 -0.10
C SER A 343 10.13 32.43 0.55
N ASP A 344 10.77 33.57 0.79
CA ASP A 344 10.13 34.75 1.40
C ASP A 344 8.93 35.29 0.59
N GLU A 345 8.75 34.83 -0.65
CA GLU A 345 7.60 35.06 -1.53
C GLU A 345 6.37 34.19 -1.17
N HIS A 346 6.05 34.03 0.11
CA HIS A 346 4.84 33.32 0.51
C HIS A 346 3.59 34.13 0.16
N TYR A 347 2.67 33.51 -0.59
CA TYR A 347 1.31 34.03 -0.76
C TYR A 347 0.62 34.15 0.62
N PRO A 348 -0.12 35.22 0.90
CA PRO A 348 -0.17 35.79 2.24
C PRO A 348 -1.12 35.07 3.22
N TYR A 349 -0.69 35.15 4.49
CA TYR A 349 -1.43 35.22 5.76
C TYR A 349 -2.97 35.05 5.76
N LYS A 350 -3.42 34.12 6.63
CA LYS A 350 -4.64 34.03 7.50
C LYS A 350 -6.01 34.51 6.98
N SER A 351 -6.09 35.04 5.78
CA SER A 351 -7.31 35.55 5.17
C SER A 351 -8.03 34.42 4.46
N LYS A 352 -9.35 34.51 4.50
CA LYS A 352 -10.23 33.65 3.73
C LYS A 352 -9.92 33.86 2.24
N ILE A 353 -9.76 32.77 1.49
CA ILE A 353 -9.67 32.84 0.01
C ILE A 353 -11.08 32.71 -0.52
N GLU A 354 -11.55 33.67 -1.31
CA GLU A 354 -12.91 33.64 -1.87
C GLU A 354 -13.02 32.59 -2.97
N LYS A 355 -12.00 32.50 -3.83
CA LYS A 355 -11.92 31.53 -4.91
C LYS A 355 -10.49 31.03 -5.14
N LEU A 356 -10.29 29.72 -5.08
CA LEU A 356 -9.08 29.05 -5.57
C LEU A 356 -9.40 28.28 -6.86
N SER A 357 -8.65 28.51 -7.93
CA SER A 357 -8.79 27.76 -9.19
C SER A 357 -7.52 26.98 -9.50
N LEU A 358 -7.68 25.67 -9.71
CA LEU A 358 -6.64 24.73 -10.11
C LEU A 358 -6.91 24.30 -11.54
N VAL A 359 -5.98 24.54 -12.47
CA VAL A 359 -6.12 24.06 -13.85
C VAL A 359 -5.47 22.69 -13.96
N LEU A 360 -6.26 21.68 -14.39
CA LEU A 360 -5.78 20.32 -14.58
C LEU A 360 -5.29 20.09 -16.02
N ASP A 361 -5.98 20.66 -17.01
CA ASP A 361 -5.54 20.67 -18.41
C ASP A 361 -6.10 21.89 -19.14
N LEU A 362 -5.22 22.74 -19.66
CA LEU A 362 -5.62 23.95 -20.40
C LEU A 362 -6.30 23.63 -21.73
N ARG A 363 -5.90 22.53 -22.39
CA ARG A 363 -6.39 22.18 -23.74
C ARG A 363 -7.82 21.61 -23.71
N ASP A 364 -8.16 20.86 -22.67
CA ASP A 364 -9.49 20.29 -22.42
C ASP A 364 -10.29 21.14 -21.41
N GLY A 365 -9.82 22.35 -21.10
CA GLY A 365 -10.45 23.24 -20.13
C GLY A 365 -10.90 22.55 -18.85
N VAL A 366 -10.10 21.60 -18.35
CA VAL A 366 -10.39 20.87 -17.12
C VAL A 366 -9.84 21.69 -15.98
N SER A 367 -10.73 22.17 -15.11
CA SER A 367 -10.34 22.95 -13.93
C SER A 367 -11.18 22.58 -12.72
N LEU A 368 -10.67 22.95 -11.56
CA LEU A 368 -11.30 22.77 -10.26
C LEU A 368 -11.32 24.13 -9.57
N ASP A 369 -12.52 24.63 -9.31
CA ASP A 369 -12.74 25.89 -8.62
C ASP A 369 -13.31 25.59 -7.22
N LEU A 370 -12.64 26.12 -6.19
CA LEU A 370 -13.00 25.99 -4.79
C LEU A 370 -13.42 27.35 -4.26
N TYR A 371 -14.51 27.43 -3.51
CA TYR A 371 -15.04 28.68 -3.01
C TYR A 371 -15.06 28.72 -1.49
N ASP A 372 -14.85 29.92 -0.93
CA ASP A 372 -14.87 30.19 0.51
C ASP A 372 -13.93 29.29 1.34
N LEU A 373 -12.63 29.41 1.14
CA LEU A 373 -11.62 28.63 1.85
C LEU A 373 -11.19 29.35 3.13
N GLU A 374 -11.40 28.70 4.26
CA GLU A 374 -10.99 29.18 5.59
C GLU A 374 -9.71 28.45 6.04
N PRO A 375 -8.66 29.15 6.46
CA PRO A 375 -7.44 28.51 6.92
C PRO A 375 -7.67 27.68 8.19
N GLU A 376 -7.24 26.41 8.18
CA GLU A 376 -7.20 25.53 9.34
C GLU A 376 -5.84 25.62 10.02
N GLY A 377 -5.69 26.59 10.92
CA GLY A 377 -4.48 26.78 11.72
C GLY A 377 -3.40 27.61 11.05
N GLU A 378 -2.22 27.62 11.66
CA GLU A 378 -1.06 28.36 11.17
C GLU A 378 -0.28 27.54 10.13
N MET A 379 0.49 28.24 9.30
CA MET A 379 1.38 27.62 8.34
C MET A 379 2.42 26.76 9.07
N VAL A 380 2.64 25.54 8.58
CA VAL A 380 3.56 24.58 9.21
C VAL A 380 4.74 24.30 8.29
N ASP A 381 5.94 24.47 8.82
CA ASP A 381 7.16 24.04 8.15
C ASP A 381 7.30 22.51 8.22
N ILE A 382 7.50 21.90 7.06
CA ILE A 382 7.75 20.47 6.91
C ILE A 382 9.12 20.29 6.31
N ASN A 383 9.93 19.49 7.01
CA ASN A 383 11.20 19.02 6.48
C ASN A 383 10.99 17.59 5.94
N CYS A 384 10.91 17.46 4.61
CA CYS A 384 10.79 16.15 3.95
C CYS A 384 11.98 15.93 3.02
N ALA A 385 12.79 14.89 3.30
CA ALA A 385 13.74 14.27 2.38
C ALA A 385 14.42 15.26 1.40
N ASP A 386 15.20 16.20 1.95
CA ASP A 386 16.03 17.18 1.24
C ASP A 386 15.32 18.42 0.66
N THR A 387 14.01 18.58 0.87
CA THR A 387 13.28 19.83 0.53
C THR A 387 12.53 20.35 1.74
N VAL A 388 12.82 21.59 2.14
CA VAL A 388 12.01 22.28 3.16
C VAL A 388 10.81 22.90 2.45
N LEU A 389 9.61 22.53 2.89
CA LEU A 389 8.34 23.04 2.37
C LEU A 389 7.55 23.67 3.51
N CYS A 390 6.73 24.65 3.21
CA CYS A 390 5.69 25.10 4.12
C CYS A 390 4.33 24.65 3.59
N ASN A 391 3.40 24.32 4.48
CA ASN A 391 2.03 24.00 4.08
C ASN A 391 1.00 24.85 4.81
N GLN A 392 -0.13 25.06 4.12
CA GLN A 392 -1.32 25.65 4.69
C GLN A 392 -2.51 24.77 4.36
N SER A 393 -3.26 24.39 5.40
CA SER A 393 -4.52 23.67 5.25
C SER A 393 -5.68 24.67 5.23
N PHE A 394 -6.68 24.41 4.41
CA PHE A 394 -7.91 25.17 4.31
C PHE A 394 -9.12 24.24 4.36
N ARG A 395 -10.13 24.63 5.13
CA ARG A 395 -11.47 24.05 5.06
C ARG A 395 -12.26 24.81 4.01
N ILE A 396 -12.96 24.09 3.14
CA ILE A 396 -13.78 24.67 2.09
C ILE A 396 -15.21 24.75 2.63
N THR A 397 -15.77 25.96 2.77
CA THR A 397 -17.13 26.18 3.27
C THR A 397 -18.13 26.51 2.15
N GLY A 398 -17.63 26.85 0.97
CA GLY A 398 -18.41 27.11 -0.23
C GLY A 398 -18.48 25.90 -1.16
N PRO A 399 -19.10 26.06 -2.34
CA PRO A 399 -19.21 24.99 -3.32
C PRO A 399 -17.85 24.57 -3.88
N LEU A 400 -17.77 23.32 -4.32
CA LEU A 400 -16.63 22.79 -5.04
C LEU A 400 -17.02 22.44 -6.48
N VAL A 401 -16.46 23.15 -7.46
CA VAL A 401 -16.90 23.09 -8.85
C VAL A 401 -15.83 22.47 -9.73
N PHE A 402 -16.08 21.26 -10.24
CA PHE A 402 -15.28 20.68 -11.31
C PHE A 402 -15.82 21.10 -12.67
N ASN A 403 -14.98 21.76 -13.45
CA ASN A 403 -15.26 22.10 -14.84
C ASN A 403 -14.55 21.10 -15.74
N VAL A 404 -15.29 20.46 -16.64
CA VAL A 404 -14.75 19.57 -17.67
C VAL A 404 -15.27 20.05 -19.03
N ARG A 405 -14.39 20.55 -19.89
CA ARG A 405 -14.77 21.13 -21.18
C ARG A 405 -14.08 20.43 -22.35
N ASN A 406 -14.72 19.43 -22.94
CA ASN A 406 -14.21 18.87 -24.19
C ASN A 406 -14.71 19.68 -25.40
N GLU A 407 -14.24 19.35 -26.61
CA GLU A 407 -14.63 20.02 -27.87
C GLU A 407 -16.15 20.00 -28.15
N LYS A 408 -16.91 19.12 -27.48
CA LYS A 408 -18.33 18.84 -27.76
C LYS A 408 -19.28 19.19 -26.61
N GLU A 409 -18.79 19.25 -25.38
CA GLU A 409 -19.60 19.32 -24.16
C GLU A 409 -18.88 20.17 -23.08
N MET A 410 -19.68 20.94 -22.35
CA MET A 410 -19.27 21.61 -21.12
C MET A 410 -20.04 20.96 -19.96
N LEU A 411 -19.32 20.25 -19.09
CA LEU A 411 -19.88 19.66 -17.89
C LEU A 411 -19.35 20.43 -16.67
N GLN A 412 -20.27 20.84 -15.81
CA GLN A 412 -19.95 21.37 -14.49
C GLN A 412 -20.53 20.44 -13.43
N ILE A 413 -19.69 19.99 -12.50
CA ILE A 413 -20.08 19.18 -11.36
C ILE A 413 -19.86 20.02 -10.12
N VAL A 414 -20.92 20.24 -9.33
CA VAL A 414 -20.89 21.03 -8.11
C VAL A 414 -21.11 20.10 -6.92
N LEU A 415 -20.15 20.07 -6.00
CA LEU A 415 -20.16 19.27 -4.77
C LEU A 415 -20.34 20.11 -3.51
#